data_AF-A0A523B2P8-F1
#
_entry.id   AF-A0A523B2P8-F1
#
_cell.length_a   1.000
_cell.length_b   1.000
_cell.length_c   1.000
_cell.angle_alpha   90.00
_cell.angle_beta   90.00
_cell.angle_gamma   90.00
#
_symmetry.space_group_name_H-M   'P 1'
#
loop_
_entity.id
_entity.type
_entity.pdbx_description
1 polymer ?
#
loop_
_entity_poly.entity_id
_entity_poly.type
_entity_poly.pdbx_seq_one_letter_code
_entity_poly.pdbx_strand_id
1 'polypeptide(L)' 'MLKSNIRSMESSKSIEMKCPHDKLEFLGDQKGEKGVNKYYKCLKCGNVLILSEEGTWYEVPATERQ' A
#
# COMPACT_ATOMS: atom_id res chain seq x y z
N MET A 1 4.93 -10.36 47.87
CA MET A 1 3.93 -9.44 47.32
C MET A 1 4.46 -8.88 46.02
N LEU A 2 3.95 -9.37 44.90
CA LEU A 2 4.33 -8.92 43.56
C LEU A 2 3.73 -7.53 43.31
N LYS A 3 4.57 -6.53 43.07
CA LYS A 3 4.13 -5.26 42.48
C LYS A 3 4.47 -5.29 41.01
N SER A 4 3.51 -5.74 40.21
CA SER A 4 3.56 -5.67 38.75
C SER A 4 3.40 -4.22 38.32
N ASN A 5 4.48 -3.59 37.85
CA ASN A 5 4.41 -2.29 37.19
C ASN A 5 4.42 -2.51 35.68
N ILE A 6 3.24 -2.70 35.11
CA ILE A 6 2.99 -2.66 33.67
C ILE A 6 3.04 -1.19 33.27
N ARG A 7 4.08 -0.79 32.54
CA ARG A 7 4.21 0.56 31.97
C ARG A 7 3.39 0.61 30.69
N SER A 8 2.31 1.37 30.72
CA SER A 8 1.36 1.59 29.63
C SER A 8 2.06 1.93 28.30
N MET A 9 1.70 1.18 27.25
CA MET A 9 2.05 1.48 25.87
C MET A 9 1.08 2.54 25.33
N GLU A 10 1.55 3.78 25.18
CA GLU A 10 0.92 4.72 24.27
C GLU A 10 1.60 4.58 22.90
N SER A 11 0.93 3.92 21.96
CA SER A 11 1.25 4.09 20.55
C SER A 11 -0.02 4.57 19.88
N SER A 12 -0.17 5.88 19.84
CA SER A 12 -1.12 6.61 19.01
C SER A 12 -0.81 6.30 17.56
N LYS A 13 -1.21 5.13 17.08
CA LYS A 13 -1.18 4.81 15.66
C LYS A 13 -2.33 5.59 15.05
N SER A 14 -1.99 6.73 14.46
CA SER A 14 -2.85 7.58 13.66
C SER A 14 -3.80 6.71 12.82
N ILE A 15 -5.08 7.04 12.82
CA ILE A 15 -6.04 6.44 11.91
C ILE A 15 -5.57 6.81 10.51
N GLU A 16 -4.76 5.94 9.90
CA GLU A 16 -4.37 6.05 8.51
C GLU A 16 -5.66 5.93 7.72
N MET A 17 -6.21 7.07 7.29
CA MET A 17 -7.33 7.08 6.35
C MET A 17 -6.89 6.28 5.14
N LYS A 18 -7.42 5.06 4.99
CA LYS A 18 -7.14 4.21 3.83
C LYS A 18 -7.44 5.03 2.58
N CYS A 19 -6.44 5.19 1.71
CA CYS A 19 -6.61 5.93 0.47
C CYS A 19 -7.63 5.18 -0.41
N PRO A 20 -8.67 5.84 -0.95
CA PRO A 20 -9.69 5.18 -1.77
C PRO A 20 -9.19 4.84 -3.18
N HIS A 21 -8.02 5.33 -3.58
CA HIS A 21 -7.41 5.09 -4.90
C HIS A 21 -8.31 5.42 -6.10
N ASP A 22 -9.14 6.45 -5.99
CA ASP A 22 -10.07 6.92 -7.03
C ASP A 22 -9.40 7.77 -8.13
N LYS A 23 -8.14 8.19 -7.94
CA LYS A 23 -7.36 8.96 -8.92
C LYS A 23 -6.06 8.24 -9.26
N LEU A 24 -6.10 7.42 -10.31
CA LEU A 24 -5.00 6.60 -10.78
C LEU A 24 -4.41 7.14 -12.09
N GLU A 25 -3.10 7.07 -12.21
CA GLU A 25 -2.33 7.27 -13.45
C GLU A 25 -1.81 5.92 -13.94
N PHE A 26 -2.07 5.56 -15.19
CA PHE A 26 -1.52 4.33 -15.77
C PHE A 26 -0.03 4.52 -16.08
N LEU A 27 0.82 3.67 -15.51
CA LEU A 27 2.27 3.72 -15.69
C LEU A 27 2.75 2.83 -16.85
N GLY A 28 2.00 1.77 -17.17
CA GLY A 28 2.37 0.84 -18.23
C GLY A 28 2.03 -0.61 -17.90
N ASP A 29 2.32 -1.48 -18.86
CA ASP A 29 2.18 -2.92 -18.75
C ASP A 29 3.54 -3.64 -18.78
N GLN A 30 3.63 -4.74 -18.03
CA GLN A 30 4.75 -5.67 -18.06
C GLN A 30 4.25 -7.04 -18.49
N LYS A 31 4.75 -7.54 -19.62
CA LYS A 31 4.49 -8.91 -20.08
C LYS A 31 5.47 -9.87 -19.42
N GLY A 32 4.96 -10.80 -18.64
CA GLY A 32 5.69 -11.94 -18.09
C GLY A 32 5.35 -13.24 -18.82
N GLU A 33 5.98 -14.35 -18.40
CA GLU A 33 5.77 -15.67 -19.00
C GLU A 33 4.33 -16.18 -18.89
N LYS A 34 3.60 -15.76 -17.86
CA LYS A 34 2.23 -16.21 -17.55
C LYS A 34 1.16 -15.14 -17.74
N GLY A 35 1.52 -13.97 -18.26
CA GLY A 35 0.52 -12.92 -18.51
C GLY A 35 1.01 -11.48 -18.44
N VAL A 36 0.07 -10.54 -18.38
CA VAL A 36 0.33 -9.10 -18.38
C VAL A 36 -0.05 -8.45 -17.05
N ASN A 37 0.91 -7.84 -16.38
CA ASN A 37 0.67 -6.99 -15.21
C ASN A 37 0.49 -5.54 -15.64
N LYS A 38 -0.50 -4.84 -15.09
CA LYS A 38 -0.75 -3.42 -15.33
C LYS A 38 -0.42 -2.61 -14.08
N TYR A 39 0.32 -1.53 -14.25
CA TYR A 39 0.80 -0.70 -13.15
C TYR A 39 0.05 0.64 -13.16
N TYR A 40 -0.42 1.05 -11.99
CA TYR A 40 -1.12 2.30 -11.78
C TYR A 40 -0.54 3.03 -10.58
N LYS A 41 -0.34 4.34 -10.67
CA LYS A 41 0.08 5.17 -9.55
C LYS A 41 -1.11 5.94 -9.01
N CYS A 42 -1.35 5.86 -7.70
CA CYS A 42 -2.30 6.73 -7.05
C CYS A 42 -1.74 8.16 -6.98
N LEU A 43 -2.43 9.10 -7.59
CA LEU A 43 -2.05 10.51 -7.56
C LEU A 43 -2.37 11.19 -6.21
N LYS A 44 -3.04 10.50 -5.29
CA LYS A 44 -3.37 10.99 -3.95
C LYS A 44 -2.36 10.57 -2.88
N CYS A 45 -2.06 9.27 -2.76
CA CYS A 45 -1.12 8.75 -1.76
C CYS A 45 0.24 8.35 -2.33
N GLY A 46 0.40 8.32 -3.66
CA GLY A 46 1.65 7.92 -4.32
C GLY A 46 1.86 6.41 -4.45
N ASN A 47 1.04 5.57 -3.80
CA ASN A 47 1.16 4.11 -3.87
C ASN A 47 1.01 3.60 -5.30
N VAL A 48 1.69 2.51 -5.60
CA VAL A 48 1.58 1.82 -6.89
C VAL A 48 0.65 0.62 -6.72
N LEU A 49 -0.39 0.57 -7.54
CA LEU A 49 -1.30 -0.55 -7.66
C LEU A 49 -0.94 -1.39 -8.88
N ILE A 50 -0.92 -2.70 -8.70
CA ILE A 50 -0.58 -3.67 -9.74
C ILE A 50 -1.80 -4.56 -9.94
N LEU A 51 -2.35 -4.56 -11.16
CA LEU A 51 -3.40 -5.49 -11.57
C LEU A 51 -2.76 -6.64 -12.32
N SER A 52 -2.85 -7.86 -11.77
CA SER A 52 -2.43 -9.07 -12.47
C SER A 52 -3.44 -9.46 -13.54
N GLU A 53 -3.01 -10.30 -14.48
CA GLU A 53 -3.90 -10.88 -15.50
C GLU A 53 -5.08 -11.66 -14.90
N GLU A 54 -4.88 -12.27 -13.73
CA GLU A 54 -5.91 -13.02 -13.00
C GLU A 54 -6.93 -12.10 -12.30
N GLY A 55 -6.79 -10.78 -12.42
CA GLY A 55 -7.71 -9.80 -11.82
C GLY A 55 -7.40 -9.45 -10.36
N THR A 56 -6.24 -9.86 -9.84
CA THR A 56 -5.82 -9.58 -8.45
C THR A 56 -5.09 -8.25 -8.36
N TRP A 57 -5.44 -7.45 -7.36
CA TRP A 57 -4.78 -6.18 -7.04
C TRP A 57 -3.71 -6.35 -5.97
N TYR A 58 -2.52 -5.79 -6.23
CA TYR A 58 -1.44 -5.66 -5.27
C TYR A 58 -1.14 -4.19 -5.04
N GLU A 59 -0.76 -3.82 -3.82
CA GLU A 59 -0.43 -2.45 -3.44
C GLU A 59 1.01 -2.37 -2.93
N VAL A 60 1.78 -1.48 -3.54
CA VAL A 60 3.15 -1.14 -3.13
C VAL A 60 3.14 0.27 -2.55
N PRO A 61 3.37 0.43 -1.23
CA PRO A 61 3.43 1.73 -0.60
C PRO A 61 4.48 2.64 -1.26
N ALA A 62 4.16 3.92 -1.42
CA ALA A 62 5.19 4.90 -1.74
C ALA A 62 6.20 4.95 -0.58
N THR A 63 7.46 4.63 -0.83
CA THR A 63 8.52 4.95 0.12
C THR A 63 8.84 6.43 0.01
N GLU A 64 9.01 7.10 1.15
CA GLU A 64 9.71 8.37 1.18
C GLU A 64 11.12 8.13 0.61
N ARG A 65 11.55 8.94 -0.36
CA ARG A 65 12.93 8.91 -0.85
C ARG A 65 13.81 9.40 0.31
N GLN A 66 14.71 8.55 0.80
CA GLN A 66 15.80 8.95 1.70
C GLN A 66 16.75 9.92 1.02
#